data_AF-A0A4Y4CRB0-F1
#
_entry.id   AF-A0A4Y4CRB0-F1
#
_cell.length_a   1.000
_cell.length_b   1.000
_cell.length_c   1.000
_cell.angle_alpha   90.00
_cell.angle_beta   90.00
_cell.angle_gamma   90.00
#
_symmetry.space_group_name_H-M   'P 1'
#
loop_
_entity.id
_entity.type
_entity.pdbx_description
1 polymer ?
#
loop_
_entity_poly.entity_id
_entity_poly.type
_entity_poly.pdbx_seq_one_letter_code
_entity_poly.pdbx_strand_id
1 'polypeptide(L)'
;MKSRTARTRVLSISAAFALTACGGGSGGAASVDATQPVEVVVDGVAQISAARLGGVLGAVPVEPLSTAEQTSLMFMREEERLAPAKYAAIVGG
;
A
#
# COMPACT_ATOMS: atom_id res chain seq x y z
N MET A 1 46.83 26.59 -12.27
CA MET A 1 46.12 26.09 -11.07
C MET A 1 44.84 25.40 -11.51
N LYS A 2 44.58 24.23 -10.93
CA LYS A 2 43.65 23.19 -11.38
C LYS A 2 42.20 23.68 -11.52
N SER A 3 41.65 23.51 -12.72
CA SER A 3 40.20 23.43 -12.98
C SER A 3 39.62 22.29 -12.12
N ARG A 4 39.13 22.62 -10.93
CA ARG A 4 38.56 21.67 -9.96
C ARG A 4 37.16 22.05 -9.48
N THR A 5 36.52 22.99 -10.17
CA THR A 5 35.25 23.61 -9.72
C THR A 5 34.02 23.05 -10.44
N ALA A 6 34.18 22.28 -11.52
CA ALA A 6 33.06 21.77 -12.31
C ALA A 6 32.48 20.43 -11.82
N ARG A 7 33.18 19.68 -10.95
CA ARG A 7 32.77 18.32 -10.56
C ARG A 7 31.85 18.24 -9.34
N THR A 8 31.65 19.33 -8.61
CA THR A 8 30.95 19.28 -7.31
C THR A 8 29.47 19.64 -7.36
N ARG A 9 28.92 19.99 -8.54
CA ARG A 9 27.48 20.36 -8.67
C ARG A 9 26.58 19.25 -9.21
N VAL A 10 27.14 18.13 -9.67
CA VAL A 10 26.34 17.03 -10.24
C VAL A 10 25.79 16.11 -9.15
N LEU A 11 26.38 16.10 -7.95
CA LEU A 11 26.01 15.15 -6.90
C LEU A 11 24.85 15.60 -5.99
N SER A 12 24.36 16.83 -6.14
CA SER A 12 23.32 17.38 -5.25
C SER A 12 21.89 17.22 -5.80
N ILE A 13 21.72 16.80 -7.05
CA ILE A 13 20.40 16.70 -7.70
C ILE A 13 19.76 15.31 -7.46
N SER A 14 20.56 14.28 -7.16
CA SER A 14 20.10 12.90 -7.05
C SER A 14 19.31 12.59 -5.76
N ALA A 15 19.37 13.44 -4.73
CA ALA A 15 18.66 13.21 -3.47
C ALA A 15 17.19 13.70 -3.50
N ALA A 16 16.83 14.59 -4.42
CA ALA A 16 15.48 15.14 -4.50
C ALA A 16 14.47 14.18 -5.13
N PHE A 17 14.92 13.25 -5.98
CA PHE A 17 14.06 12.25 -6.63
C PHE A 17 13.64 11.09 -5.72
N ALA A 18 14.28 10.92 -4.56
CA ALA A 18 13.90 9.87 -3.62
C ALA A 18 12.68 10.24 -2.74
N LEU A 19 12.35 11.54 -2.64
CA LEU A 19 11.29 12.03 -1.76
C LEU A 19 9.91 12.17 -2.44
N THR A 20 9.84 12.07 -3.77
CA THR A 20 8.54 12.12 -4.48
C THR A 20 7.75 10.81 -4.41
N ALA A 21 8.36 9.72 -3.92
CA ALA A 21 7.68 8.47 -3.62
C ALA A 21 7.01 8.46 -2.22
N CYS A 22 7.17 9.53 -1.42
CA CYS A 22 6.48 9.71 -0.14
C CYS A 22 5.90 11.14 -0.07
N GLY A 23 4.82 11.38 -0.82
CA GLY A 23 3.86 12.46 -0.57
C GLY A 23 4.37 13.90 -0.71
N GLY A 24 4.40 14.42 -1.94
CA GLY A 24 4.65 15.84 -2.20
C GLY A 24 3.97 16.32 -3.48
N GLY A 25 2.64 16.48 -3.44
CA GLY A 25 1.85 17.00 -4.56
C GLY A 25 1.95 18.53 -4.64
N SER A 26 2.80 19.05 -5.51
CA SER A 26 2.88 20.48 -5.81
C SER A 26 1.87 20.87 -6.89
N GLY A 27 0.77 21.50 -6.47
CA GLY A 27 0.17 22.68 -7.13
C GLY A 27 -0.30 22.61 -8.60
N GLY A 28 -0.37 21.45 -9.24
CA GLY A 28 -1.12 21.24 -10.47
C GLY A 28 -2.30 20.34 -10.15
N ALA A 29 -3.49 20.62 -10.72
CA ALA A 29 -4.70 19.82 -10.51
C ALA A 29 -4.32 18.33 -10.42
N ALA A 30 -4.37 17.79 -9.20
CA ALA A 30 -4.02 16.42 -8.95
C ALA A 30 -4.97 15.60 -9.82
N SER A 31 -4.45 15.05 -10.92
CA SER A 31 -5.17 14.04 -11.67
C SER A 31 -5.32 12.90 -10.70
N VAL A 32 -6.47 12.83 -10.03
CA VAL A 32 -6.83 11.70 -9.20
C VAL A 32 -6.88 10.54 -10.17
N ASP A 33 -5.83 9.73 -10.15
CA ASP A 33 -5.78 8.50 -10.92
C ASP A 33 -7.01 7.69 -10.52
N ALA A 34 -7.94 7.51 -11.46
CA ALA A 34 -9.19 6.82 -11.20
C ALA A 34 -8.98 5.34 -10.84
N THR A 35 -7.77 4.82 -11.05
CA THR A 35 -7.36 3.48 -10.63
C THR A 35 -6.91 3.40 -9.17
N GLN A 36 -6.74 4.55 -8.49
CA GLN A 36 -6.47 4.59 -7.06
C GLN A 36 -7.81 4.54 -6.29
N PRO A 37 -7.96 3.67 -5.28
CA PRO A 37 -9.19 3.59 -4.49
C PRO A 37 -9.35 4.79 -3.54
N VAL A 38 -8.33 5.63 -3.40
CA VAL A 38 -8.29 6.78 -2.50
C VAL A 38 -8.77 8.05 -3.21
N GLU A 39 -9.73 8.72 -2.60
CA GLU A 39 -10.19 10.05 -2.94
C GLU A 39 -9.69 11.04 -1.88
N VAL A 40 -9.02 12.11 -2.30
CA VAL A 40 -8.62 13.17 -1.38
C VAL A 40 -9.79 14.15 -1.26
N VAL A 41 -10.35 14.25 -0.06
CA VAL A 41 -11.43 15.21 0.24
C VAL A 41 -10.83 16.60 0.47
N VAL A 42 -11.60 17.63 0.15
CA VAL A 42 -11.23 19.06 0.26
C VAL A 42 -10.71 19.45 1.65
N ASP A 43 -11.11 18.73 2.70
CA ASP A 43 -10.68 18.95 4.08
C ASP A 43 -9.34 18.28 4.45
N GLY A 44 -8.62 17.73 3.47
CA GLY A 44 -7.32 17.07 3.68
C GLY A 44 -7.41 15.65 4.25
N VAL A 45 -8.62 15.09 4.36
CA VAL A 45 -8.83 13.69 4.75
C VAL A 45 -8.92 12.82 3.49
N ALA A 46 -8.09 11.79 3.43
CA ALA A 46 -8.17 10.76 2.41
C ALA A 46 -9.31 9.79 2.75
N GLN A 47 -10.26 9.60 1.83
CA GLN A 47 -11.32 8.60 1.94
C GLN A 47 -11.11 7.49 0.91
N ILE A 48 -11.52 6.27 1.26
CA ILE A 48 -11.50 5.14 0.31
C ILE A 48 -12.88 5.03 -0.34
N SER A 49 -12.94 5.16 -1.65
CA SER A 49 -14.16 4.98 -2.42
C SER A 49 -14.44 3.49 -2.62
N ALA A 50 -15.57 3.02 -2.10
CA ALA A 50 -15.99 1.62 -2.26
C ALA A 50 -16.17 1.22 -3.73
N ALA A 51 -16.66 2.14 -4.57
CA ALA A 51 -16.84 1.89 -6.00
C ALA A 51 -15.50 1.73 -6.72
N ARG A 52 -14.52 2.60 -6.45
CA ARG A 52 -13.18 2.49 -7.03
C ARG A 52 -12.44 1.27 -6.51
N LEU A 53 -12.51 1.01 -5.21
CA LEU A 53 -11.93 -0.19 -4.61
C LEU A 53 -12.52 -1.46 -5.24
N GLY A 54 -13.83 -1.52 -5.44
CA GLY A 54 -14.49 -2.64 -6.12
C GLY A 54 -14.00 -2.81 -7.56
N GLY A 55 -13.81 -1.72 -8.30
CA GLY A 55 -13.24 -1.75 -9.64
C GLY A 55 -11.80 -2.27 -9.67
N VAL A 56 -10.95 -1.82 -8.73
CA VAL A 56 -9.56 -2.27 -8.59
C VAL A 56 -9.51 -3.76 -8.22
N LEU A 57 -10.29 -4.18 -7.23
CA LEU A 57 -10.36 -5.58 -6.80
C LEU A 57 -10.93 -6.49 -7.89
N GLY A 58 -11.91 -6.03 -8.66
CA GLY A 58 -12.46 -6.77 -9.79
C GLY A 58 -11.49 -6.95 -10.95
N ALA A 59 -10.47 -6.09 -11.06
CA ALA A 59 -9.40 -6.23 -12.03
C ALA A 59 -8.27 -7.17 -11.58
N VAL A 60 -8.25 -7.58 -10.31
CA VAL A 60 -7.29 -8.57 -9.83
C VAL A 60 -7.66 -9.93 -10.42
N PRO A 61 -6.78 -10.56 -11.22
CA PRO A 61 -7.04 -11.90 -11.72
C PRO A 61 -7.11 -12.84 -10.52
N VAL A 62 -8.21 -13.58 -10.41
CA VAL A 62 -8.40 -14.57 -9.34
C VAL A 62 -8.46 -15.94 -10.01
N GLU A 63 -7.37 -16.70 -9.92
CA GLU A 63 -7.42 -18.12 -10.22
C GLU A 63 -8.19 -18.86 -9.13
N PRO A 64 -8.97 -19.92 -9.49
CA PRO A 64 -9.56 -20.77 -8.49
C PRO A 64 -8.46 -21.46 -7.67
N LEU A 65 -8.62 -21.45 -6.35
CA LEU A 65 -7.72 -22.14 -5.44
C LEU A 65 -7.64 -23.63 -5.79
N SER A 66 -6.44 -24.17 -5.84
CA SER A 66 -6.22 -25.61 -5.93
C SER A 66 -6.77 -26.33 -4.70
N THR A 67 -6.98 -27.64 -4.79
CA THR A 67 -7.44 -28.46 -3.67
C THR A 67 -6.52 -28.37 -2.45
N ALA A 68 -5.20 -28.28 -2.68
CA ALA A 68 -4.21 -28.15 -1.62
C ALA A 68 -4.32 -26.78 -0.91
N GLU A 69 -4.49 -25.70 -1.67
CA GLU A 69 -4.67 -24.36 -1.11
C GLU A 69 -5.99 -24.22 -0.36
N GLN A 70 -7.08 -24.81 -0.88
CA GLN A 70 -8.36 -24.85 -0.17
C GLN A 70 -8.24 -25.57 1.17
N THR A 71 -7.53 -26.70 1.20
CA THR A 71 -7.29 -27.47 2.44
C THR A 71 -6.45 -26.66 3.43
N SER A 72 -5.39 -26.00 2.96
CA SER A 72 -4.56 -25.11 3.77
C SER A 72 -5.36 -23.95 4.37
N LEU A 73 -6.22 -23.30 3.57
CA LEU A 73 -7.10 -22.23 4.03
C LEU A 73 -8.10 -22.70 5.09
N MET A 74 -8.67 -23.90 4.94
CA MET A 74 -9.55 -24.47 5.95
C MET A 74 -8.84 -24.70 7.28
N PHE A 75 -7.61 -25.20 7.23
CA PHE A 75 -6.79 -25.37 8.43
C PHE A 75 -6.50 -24.01 9.10
N MET A 76 -6.10 -22.99 8.33
CA MET A 76 -5.84 -21.65 8.87
C MET A 76 -7.10 -21.02 9.51
N ARG A 77 -8.27 -21.20 8.89
CA ARG A 77 -9.55 -20.72 9.45
C ARG A 77 -9.91 -21.40 10.76
N GLU A 78 -9.64 -22.70 10.89
CA GLU A 78 -9.86 -23.40 12.17
C GLU A 78 -8.90 -22.91 13.26
N GLU A 79 -7.63 -22.69 12.93
CA GLU A 79 -6.68 -22.15 13.90
C GLU A 79 -7.04 -20.72 14.33
N GLU A 80 -7.48 -19.87 13.40
CA GLU A 80 -7.98 -18.53 13.71
C GLU A 80 -9.24 -18.57 14.59
N ARG A 81 -10.18 -19.48 14.32
CA ARG A 81 -11.38 -19.69 15.15
C ARG A 81 -11.02 -20.09 16.60
N LEU A 82 -9.95 -20.87 16.76
CA LEU A 82 -9.49 -21.33 18.07
C LEU A 82 -8.61 -20.30 18.80
N ALA A 83 -8.00 -19.36 18.08
CA ALA A 83 -7.04 -18.41 18.64
C ALA A 83 -7.57 -17.60 19.85
N PRO A 84 -8.80 -17.04 19.84
CA PRO A 84 -9.31 -16.28 20.99
C PRO A 84 -9.37 -17.13 22.27
N ALA A 85 -9.76 -18.40 22.16
CA ALA A 85 -9.82 -19.32 23.31
C ALA A 85 -8.42 -19.67 23.81
N LYS A 86 -7.45 -19.91 22.91
CA LYS A 86 -6.05 -20.14 23.27
C LYS A 86 -5.46 -18.91 23.99
N TYR A 87 -5.71 -17.70 23.51
CA TYR A 87 -5.26 -16.47 24.16
C TYR A 87 -5.93 -16.24 25.53
N ALA A 88 -7.24 -16.48 25.63
CA ALA A 88 -7.96 -16.38 26.90
C ALA A 88 -7.39 -17.33 27.97
N ALA A 89 -6.99 -18.54 27.58
CA ALA A 89 -6.36 -19.51 28.48
C ALA A 89 -4.95 -19.09 28.95
N ILE A 90 -4.25 -18.24 28.19
CA ILE A 90 -2.92 -17.73 28.55
C ILE A 90 -3.01 -16.49 29.46
N VAL A 91 -4.00 -15.62 29.24
CA VAL A 91 -4.12 -14.34 29.97
C VAL A 91 -4.95 -14.48 31.26
N GLY A 92 -5.87 -15.44 31.32
CA GLY A 92 -6.76 -15.66 32.46
C GLY A 92 -6.39 -16.83 33.39
N GLY A 93 -5.19 -17.42 33.22
CA GLY A 93 -4.67 -18.53 34.02
C GLY A 93 -3.72 -18.08 35.13
#